data_AF-A0A8T5G395-F1
#
_entry.id   AF-A0A8T5G395-F1
#
_cell.length_a   1.000
_cell.length_b   1.000
_cell.length_c   1.000
_cell.angle_alpha   90.00
_cell.angle_beta   90.00
_cell.angle_gamma   90.00
#
_symmetry.space_group_name_H-M   'P 1'
#
loop_
_entity.id
_entity.type
_entity.pdbx_description
1 polymer ?
#
loop_
_entity_poly.entity_id
_entity_poly.type
_entity_poly.pdbx_seq_one_letter_code
_entity_poly.pdbx_strand_id
1 'polypeptide(L)' 'MREFKEIKELKESPVIEKGWDSKRKNLAIMFPNLYYGGIYGLGPLIIYNLVNGLKDWSCKRRFLDYSDL' A
#
# COMPACT_ATOMS: atom_id res chain seq x y z
N MET A 1 9.07 41.44 -34.98
CA MET A 1 9.27 39.97 -34.97
C MET A 1 9.98 39.46 -33.69
N ARG A 2 9.79 40.06 -32.50
CA ARG A 2 10.37 39.55 -31.23
C ARG A 2 9.33 39.01 -30.25
N GLU A 3 8.13 39.60 -30.23
CA GLU A 3 7.04 39.18 -29.32
C GLU A 3 6.50 37.77 -29.59
N PHE A 4 6.51 37.30 -30.84
CA PHE A 4 6.00 35.97 -31.18
C PHE A 4 6.88 34.81 -30.67
N LYS A 5 8.10 35.09 -30.20
CA LYS A 5 9.02 34.06 -29.70
C LYS A 5 8.80 33.76 -28.22
N GLU A 6 8.55 34.78 -27.39
CA GLU A 6 8.28 34.63 -25.95
C GLU A 6 6.98 33.87 -25.66
N ILE A 7 5.95 34.05 -26.49
CA ILE A 7 4.64 33.40 -26.30
C ILE A 7 4.74 31.86 -26.49
N LYS A 8 5.76 31.38 -27.21
CA LYS A 8 5.96 29.94 -27.44
C LYS A 8 6.57 29.20 -26.25
N GLU A 9 7.29 29.90 -25.37
CA GLU A 9 7.98 29.29 -24.22
C GLU A 9 7.06 29.12 -22.99
N LEU A 10 5.90 29.79 -22.96
CA LEU A 10 4.97 29.76 -21.83
C LEU A 10 3.91 28.64 -21.89
N LYS A 11 4.02 27.68 -22.82
CA LYS A 11 2.98 26.69 -23.11
C LYS A 11 3.28 25.25 -22.73
N GLU A 12 4.34 24.99 -21.97
CA GLU A 12 4.51 23.69 -21.31
C GLU A 12 3.98 23.79 -19.88
N SER A 13 2.65 23.84 -19.77
CA SER A 13 1.99 23.57 -18.49
C SER A 13 2.36 22.14 -18.06
N PRO A 14 2.80 21.91 -16.81
CA PRO A 14 3.12 20.57 -16.36
C PRO A 14 1.88 19.70 -16.50
N VAL A 15 1.99 18.62 -17.27
CA VAL A 15 0.98 17.58 -17.31
C VAL A 15 1.03 16.89 -15.95
N ILE A 16 0.19 17.35 -15.04
CA ILE A 16 0.00 16.71 -13.74
C ILE A 16 -0.78 15.42 -14.03
N GLU A 17 -0.07 14.31 -14.23
CA GLU A 17 -0.67 12.98 -14.17
C GLU A 17 -1.25 12.80 -12.77
N LYS A 18 -2.54 13.12 -12.63
CA LYS A 18 -3.26 12.80 -11.40
C LYS A 18 -3.40 11.28 -11.38
N GLY A 19 -2.50 10.61 -10.66
CA GLY A 19 -2.57 9.18 -10.36
C GLY A 19 -3.77 8.89 -9.48
N TRP A 20 -4.98 8.99 -10.04
CA TRP A 20 -6.20 8.55 -9.39
C TRP A 20 -6.20 7.02 -9.38
N ASP A 21 -6.28 6.48 -8.17
CA ASP A 21 -6.69 5.12 -7.84
C ASP A 21 -5.76 3.97 -8.21
N SER A 22 -4.56 3.89 -7.62
CA SER A 22 -4.14 2.56 -7.16
C SER A 22 -4.96 2.22 -5.91
N LYS A 23 -6.11 1.57 -6.12
CA LYS A 23 -6.95 1.07 -5.01
C LYS A 23 -6.10 0.09 -4.20
N ARG A 24 -5.56 0.55 -3.06
CA ARG A 24 -4.83 -0.30 -2.12
C ARG A 24 -5.71 -1.48 -1.75
N LYS A 25 -5.23 -2.68 -2.05
CA LYS A 25 -5.89 -3.93 -1.69
C LYS A 25 -5.59 -4.24 -0.23
N ASN A 26 -6.64 -4.52 0.55
CA ASN A 26 -6.51 -4.80 1.97
C ASN A 26 -6.68 -6.30 2.21
N LEU A 27 -5.79 -6.87 3.01
CA LEU A 27 -5.86 -8.25 3.49
C LEU A 27 -5.76 -8.26 5.01
N ALA A 28 -6.48 -9.19 5.65
CA ALA A 28 -6.32 -9.46 7.07
C ALA A 28 -6.05 -10.96 7.24
N ILE A 29 -5.00 -11.30 7.97
CA ILE A 29 -4.68 -12.68 8.35
C ILE A 29 -5.03 -12.84 9.82
N MET A 30 -5.88 -13.82 10.10
CA MET A 30 -6.32 -14.16 11.43
C MET A 30 -5.38 -15.19 12.05
N PHE A 31 -4.88 -14.89 13.24
CA PHE A 31 -4.03 -15.74 14.05
C PHE A 31 -4.83 -16.20 15.28
N PRO A 32 -4.63 -17.44 15.75
CA PRO A 32 -5.39 -17.99 16.88
C PRO A 32 -5.09 -17.27 18.20
N ASN A 33 -3.86 -16.80 18.41
CA ASN A 33 -3.46 -16.11 19.64
C ASN A 33 -2.17 -15.28 19.39
N LEU A 34 -2.00 -14.15 20.11
CA LEU A 34 -0.85 -13.25 20.03
C LEU A 34 0.48 -13.89 20.46
N TYR A 35 0.43 -14.71 21.50
CA TYR A 35 1.53 -15.43 22.14
C TYR A 35 1.82 -16.79 21.49
N TYR A 36 0.99 -17.24 20.56
CA TYR A 36 1.24 -18.46 19.79
C TYR A 36 2.29 -18.23 18.68
N GLY A 37 3.46 -17.72 19.09
CA GLY A 37 4.60 -17.38 18.24
C GLY A 37 5.50 -18.56 17.87
N GLY A 38 4.94 -19.76 17.72
CA GLY A 38 5.68 -20.97 17.35
C GLY A 38 5.66 -21.28 15.84
N ILE A 39 6.17 -22.46 15.46
CA ILE A 39 6.20 -22.99 14.06
C ILE A 39 4.84 -22.87 13.36
N TYR A 40 3.74 -23.01 14.11
CA TYR A 40 2.37 -22.92 13.61
C TYR A 40 1.97 -21.54 13.06
N GLY A 41 2.71 -20.47 13.39
CA GLY A 41 2.50 -19.12 12.85
C GLY A 41 3.37 -18.77 11.64
N LEU A 42 4.32 -19.64 11.26
CA LEU A 42 5.37 -19.31 10.29
C LEU A 42 4.83 -19.10 8.86
N GLY A 43 3.95 -19.97 8.39
CA GLY A 43 3.33 -19.84 7.06
C GLY A 43 2.53 -18.53 6.92
N PRO A 44 1.57 -18.25 7.81
CA PRO A 44 0.85 -16.98 7.83
C PRO A 44 1.77 -15.75 7.96
N LEU A 45 2.88 -15.84 8.71
CA LEU A 45 3.89 -14.79 8.81
C LEU A 45 4.63 -14.54 7.48
N ILE A 46 5.00 -15.60 6.76
CA ILE A 46 5.61 -15.49 5.43
C ILE A 46 4.65 -14.76 4.48
N ILE A 47 3.38 -15.17 4.44
CA ILE A 47 2.35 -14.53 3.60
C ILE A 47 2.17 -13.07 4.00
N TYR A 48 2.09 -12.76 5.29
CA TYR A 48 1.99 -11.39 5.80
C TYR A 48 3.14 -10.50 5.30
N ASN A 49 4.37 -11.00 5.39
CA ASN A 49 5.56 -10.25 4.97
C ASN A 49 5.61 -10.06 3.44
N LEU A 50 5.30 -11.11 2.68
CA LEU A 50 5.25 -11.04 1.21
C LEU A 50 4.21 -10.02 0.73
N VAL A 51 3.00 -10.06 1.28
CA VAL A 51 1.92 -9.15 0.85
C VAL A 51 2.23 -7.71 1.22
N ASN A 52 2.81 -7.43 2.39
CA ASN A 52 3.23 -6.08 2.76
C ASN A 52 4.45 -5.55 1.99
N GLY A 53 5.17 -6.42 1.28
CA GLY A 53 6.21 -6.01 0.33
C GLY A 53 5.67 -5.51 -1.02
N LEU A 54 4.37 -5.73 -1.31
CA LEU A 54 3.76 -5.30 -2.57
C LEU A 54 3.29 -3.84 -2.46
N LYS A 55 3.62 -3.02 -3.47
CA LYS A 55 3.39 -1.57 -3.51
C LYS A 55 1.92 -1.15 -3.29
N ASP A 56 0.99 -2.00 -3.72
CA ASP A 56 -0.46 -1.71 -3.71
C ASP A 56 -1.25 -2.56 -2.71
N TRP A 57 -0.58 -3.22 -1.76
CA TRP A 57 -1.25 -4.03 -0.74
C TRP A 57 -0.98 -3.52 0.67
N SER A 58 -1.96 -3.75 1.55
CA SER A 58 -1.81 -3.61 2.99
C SER A 58 -2.36 -4.87 3.66
N CYS A 59 -1.50 -5.60 4.36
CA CYS A 59 -1.88 -6.78 5.13
C CYS A 59 -1.81 -6.48 6.63
N LYS A 60 -2.88 -6.77 7.36
CA LYS A 60 -2.98 -6.60 8.82
C LYS A 60 -3.02 -7.97 9.51
N ARG A 61 -2.40 -8.07 10.68
CA ARG A 61 -2.56 -9.22 11.59
C ARG A 61 -3.75 -8.95 12.51
N ARG A 62 -4.64 -9.94 12.65
CA ARG A 62 -5.71 -9.96 13.64
C ARG A 62 -5.53 -11.19 14.50
N PHE A 63 -5.75 -11.07 15.79
CA PHE A 63 -5.59 -12.17 16.73
C PHE A 63 -6.92 -12.42 17.41
N LEU A 64 -7.32 -13.69 17.51
CA LEU A 64 -8.61 -14.11 18.09
C LEU A 64 -8.68 -13.88 19.60
N ASP A 65 -7.55 -13.92 20.29
CA ASP A 65 -7.42 -13.65 21.72
C ASP A 65 -7.35 -12.15 22.06
N TYR A 66 -7.29 -11.28 21.05
CA TYR A 66 -7.38 -9.85 21.23
C TYR A 66 -8.86 -9.48 21.48
N SER A 67 -9.34 -9.80 22.69
CA SER A 67 -10.62 -9.30 23.17
C SER A 67 -10.51 -7.78 23.30
N ASP A 68 -11.32 -7.04 22.53
CA ASP A 68 -11.55 -5.61 22.73
C ASP A 68 -12.11 -5.41 24.16
N LEU A 69 -11.22 -5.14 25.12
CA LEU A 69 -11.53 -4.57 26.43
C LEU A 69 -11.33 -3.06 26.39
#